data_AF-A0A7U7GF01-F1
#
_entry.id   AF-A0A7U7GF01-F1
#
_cell.length_a   1.000
_cell.length_b   1.000
_cell.length_c   1.000
_cell.angle_alpha   90.00
_cell.angle_beta   90.00
_cell.angle_gamma   90.00
#
_symmetry.space_group_name_H-M   'P 1'
#
loop_
_entity.id
_entity.type
_entity.pdbx_description
1 polymer ?
#
loop_
_entity_poly.entity_id
_entity_poly.type
_entity_poly.pdbx_seq_one_letter_code
_entity_poly.pdbx_strand_id
1 'polypeptide(L)'
;MMLRGLGVLLALVVVGAATAETLTGRVVSVSDGDTLTLLTADRQRVKIRLAEIDAPEQDQPFGSRSKQSLSQLAFNKTVTVEVRAHDDYGRTVGVVFVAGQSLDAEQVRRGMAWVYRQYATTPSLYTLEAEAKAARRGLWADSNPLPPWDWRHGEAPKPAISAARNDSCGSKHRCGEMASCAEARFYLDTCGVKSLDGDKDGMPCESLCAGQ
;
A
#
# COMPACT_ATOMS: atom_id res chain seq x y z
N MET A 1 44.93 -35.18 53.62
CA MET A 1 43.59 -34.95 53.03
C MET A 1 43.39 -33.45 52.85
N MET A 2 43.49 -32.94 51.63
CA MET A 2 43.15 -31.54 51.31
C MET A 2 42.07 -31.56 50.22
N LEU A 3 40.80 -31.42 50.61
CA LEU A 3 39.72 -31.22 49.66
C LEU A 3 39.70 -29.74 49.25
N ARG A 4 40.07 -29.48 47.99
CA ARG A 4 39.90 -28.18 47.35
C ARG A 4 38.42 -28.02 46.99
N GLY A 5 37.72 -27.12 47.68
CA GLY A 5 36.34 -26.76 47.38
C GLY A 5 36.25 -26.02 46.05
N LEU A 6 35.49 -26.58 45.10
CA LEU A 6 35.15 -25.94 43.84
C LEU A 6 34.01 -24.93 44.12
N GLY A 7 34.34 -23.63 44.16
CA GLY A 7 33.35 -22.57 44.24
C GLY A 7 32.63 -22.43 42.89
N VAL A 8 31.37 -22.85 42.82
CA VAL A 8 30.52 -22.60 41.64
C VAL A 8 30.07 -21.14 41.68
N LEU A 9 30.63 -20.32 40.77
CA LEU A 9 30.15 -18.96 40.54
C LEU A 9 28.82 -19.04 39.78
N LEU A 10 27.71 -18.72 40.47
CA LEU A 10 26.39 -18.60 39.85
C LEU A 10 26.33 -17.27 39.09
N ALA A 11 26.51 -17.31 37.76
CA ALA A 11 26.34 -16.13 36.90
C ALA A 11 24.84 -15.81 36.78
N LEU A 12 24.42 -14.69 37.36
CA LEU A 12 23.06 -14.17 37.26
C LEU A 12 22.85 -13.60 35.85
N VAL A 13 22.16 -14.33 34.97
CA VAL A 13 21.79 -13.83 33.64
C VAL A 13 20.58 -12.91 33.78
N VAL A 14 20.80 -11.60 33.72
CA VAL A 14 19.73 -10.60 33.66
C VAL A 14 19.18 -10.60 32.24
N VAL A 15 18.05 -11.28 32.03
CA VAL A 15 17.28 -11.21 30.77
C VAL A 15 16.50 -9.90 30.77
N GLY A 16 17.01 -8.89 30.05
CA GLY A 16 16.29 -7.63 29.86
C GLY A 16 15.12 -7.81 28.89
N ALA A 17 13.89 -7.56 29.36
CA ALA A 17 12.72 -7.49 28.49
C ALA A 17 12.81 -6.22 27.63
N ALA A 18 13.01 -6.36 26.32
CA ALA A 18 12.91 -5.25 25.39
C ALA A 18 11.45 -4.76 25.36
N THR A 19 11.21 -3.58 25.92
CA THR A 19 9.88 -2.97 25.91
C THR A 19 9.78 -2.13 24.65
N ALA A 20 8.72 -2.30 23.85
CA ALA A 20 8.48 -1.43 22.70
C ALA A 20 8.25 0.01 23.19
N GLU A 21 8.89 0.98 22.54
CA GLU A 21 8.68 2.39 22.86
C GLU A 21 7.22 2.75 22.56
N THR A 22 6.55 3.36 23.54
CA THR A 22 5.15 3.79 23.41
C THR A 22 5.03 5.28 23.63
N LEU A 23 4.22 5.92 22.80
CA LEU A 23 3.91 7.34 22.89
C LEU A 23 2.39 7.51 23.06
N THR A 24 1.98 8.37 24.00
CA THR A 24 0.55 8.66 24.22
C THR A 24 0.28 10.14 24.05
N GLY A 25 -0.83 10.48 23.42
CA GLY A 25 -1.23 11.87 23.24
C GLY A 25 -2.63 12.03 22.66
N ARG A 26 -3.17 13.24 22.76
CA ARG A 26 -4.45 13.58 22.14
C ARG A 26 -4.22 13.96 20.68
N VAL A 27 -5.01 13.41 19.77
CA VAL A 27 -4.98 13.78 18.36
C VAL A 27 -5.57 15.18 18.19
N VAL A 28 -4.73 16.13 17.75
CA VAL A 28 -5.10 17.53 17.54
C VAL A 28 -5.23 17.92 16.07
N SER A 29 -4.73 17.09 15.16
CA SER A 29 -4.87 17.29 13.71
C SER A 29 -4.75 15.97 12.96
N VAL A 30 -5.40 15.88 11.79
CA VAL A 30 -5.27 14.79 10.82
C VAL A 30 -4.92 15.41 9.48
N SER A 31 -3.78 14.99 8.91
CA SER A 31 -3.25 15.57 7.67
C SER A 31 -3.93 14.93 6.46
N ASP A 32 -3.92 13.60 6.42
CA ASP A 32 -4.40 12.72 5.35
C ASP A 32 -4.92 11.41 5.96
N GLY A 33 -5.00 10.32 5.18
CA GLY A 33 -5.53 9.03 5.61
C GLY A 33 -4.59 8.15 6.42
N ASP A 34 -3.33 8.54 6.61
CA ASP A 34 -2.35 7.77 7.38
C ASP A 34 -1.44 8.64 8.26
N THR A 35 -1.67 9.95 8.31
CA THR A 35 -0.82 10.89 9.06
C THR A 35 -1.65 11.78 9.98
N LEU A 36 -1.29 11.78 11.28
CA LEU A 36 -1.94 12.60 12.31
C LEU A 36 -0.92 13.34 13.19
N THR A 37 -1.39 14.28 14.01
CA THR A 37 -0.55 14.99 14.98
C THR A 37 -1.11 14.84 16.38
N LEU A 38 -0.25 14.41 17.29
CA LEU A 38 -0.53 14.30 18.71
C LEU A 38 -0.09 15.55 19.46
N LEU A 39 -0.82 15.89 20.51
CA LEU A 39 -0.36 16.73 21.61
C LEU A 39 -0.12 15.82 22.81
N THR A 40 1.14 15.68 23.22
CA THR A 40 1.49 14.85 24.38
C THR A 40 1.26 15.61 25.70
N ALA A 41 1.37 14.92 26.84
CA ALA A 41 1.18 15.52 28.17
C ALA A 41 2.15 16.67 28.46
N ASP A 42 3.35 16.64 27.87
CA ASP A 42 4.36 17.71 27.95
C ASP A 42 4.11 18.89 27.00
N ARG A 43 2.97 18.89 26.30
CA ARG A 43 2.56 19.88 25.29
C ARG A 43 3.41 19.90 24.01
N GLN A 44 4.15 18.83 23.72
CA GLN A 44 4.83 18.68 22.44
C GLN A 44 3.87 18.22 21.34
N ARG A 45 4.07 18.75 20.13
CA ARG A 45 3.35 18.32 18.92
C ARG A 45 4.19 17.28 18.19
N VAL A 46 3.69 16.05 18.11
CA VAL A 46 4.40 14.95 17.45
C VAL A 46 3.60 14.49 16.24
N LYS A 47 4.23 14.48 15.07
CA LYS A 47 3.60 14.01 13.83
C LYS A 47 3.81 12.51 13.71
N ILE A 48 2.72 11.77 13.57
CA ILE A 48 2.69 10.32 13.49
C ILE A 48 2.27 9.91 12.09
N ARG A 49 3.01 8.97 11.50
CA ARG A 49 2.59 8.22 10.33
C ARG A 49 2.21 6.80 10.76
N LEU A 50 1.02 6.37 10.37
CA LEU A 50 0.54 5.01 10.56
C LEU A 50 1.50 4.03 9.86
N ALA A 51 1.79 2.92 10.53
CA ALA A 51 2.75 1.94 10.07
C ALA A 51 2.13 1.04 8.98
N GLU A 52 2.99 0.57 8.07
CA GLU A 52 2.69 -0.51 7.12
C GLU A 52 1.54 -0.23 6.12
N ILE A 53 1.00 0.99 6.09
CA ILE A 53 -0.06 1.39 5.16
C ILE A 53 0.35 2.64 4.37
N ASP A 54 -0.30 2.82 3.22
CA ASP A 54 -0.19 4.04 2.42
C ASP A 54 -1.59 4.48 2.01
N ALA A 55 -1.99 5.68 2.43
CA ALA A 55 -3.28 6.26 2.10
C ALA A 55 -3.19 7.13 0.84
N PRO A 56 -4.31 7.33 0.10
CA PRO A 56 -4.29 8.24 -1.03
C PRO A 56 -3.95 9.66 -0.58
N GLU A 57 -3.11 10.33 -1.38
CA GLU A 57 -2.70 11.72 -1.16
C GLU A 57 -3.91 12.66 -1.20
N GLN A 58 -3.79 13.86 -0.60
CA GLN A 58 -4.94 14.76 -0.47
C GLN A 58 -5.59 15.14 -1.81
N ASP A 59 -4.80 15.27 -2.87
CA ASP A 59 -5.20 15.60 -4.23
C ASP A 59 -5.52 14.36 -5.09
N GLN A 60 -5.25 13.16 -4.58
CA GLN A 60 -5.58 11.89 -5.23
C GLN A 60 -7.06 11.55 -5.03
N PRO A 61 -7.70 10.83 -5.98
CA PRO A 61 -8.98 10.20 -5.75
C PRO A 61 -9.03 9.45 -4.41
N PHE A 62 -10.14 9.60 -3.69
CA PHE A 62 -10.34 9.09 -2.32
C PHE A 62 -9.52 9.72 -1.18
N GLY A 63 -8.56 10.61 -1.44
CA GLY A 63 -7.74 11.24 -0.39
C GLY A 63 -8.57 11.92 0.70
N SER A 64 -9.56 12.71 0.31
CA SER A 64 -10.49 13.39 1.23
C SER A 64 -11.32 12.42 2.08
N ARG A 65 -11.81 11.32 1.49
CA ARG A 65 -12.57 10.28 2.20
C ARG A 65 -11.70 9.49 3.17
N SER A 66 -10.46 9.19 2.76
CA SER A 66 -9.50 8.49 3.62
C SER A 66 -9.14 9.32 4.85
N LYS A 67 -8.84 10.60 4.66
CA LYS A 67 -8.66 11.57 5.74
C LYS A 67 -9.87 11.68 6.65
N GLN A 68 -11.07 11.74 6.08
CA GLN A 68 -12.31 11.83 6.86
C GLN A 68 -12.50 10.59 7.74
N SER A 69 -12.22 9.40 7.21
CA SER A 69 -12.25 8.14 7.97
C SER A 69 -11.31 8.19 9.17
N LEU A 70 -10.03 8.53 8.95
CA LEU A 70 -9.06 8.64 10.06
C LEU A 70 -9.47 9.72 11.08
N SER A 71 -10.03 10.84 10.61
CA SER A 71 -10.55 11.90 11.48
C SER A 71 -11.68 11.42 12.38
N GLN A 72 -12.64 10.66 11.85
CA GLN A 72 -13.74 10.08 12.65
C GLN A 72 -13.23 9.10 13.70
N LEU A 73 -12.20 8.34 13.34
CA LEU A 73 -11.59 7.35 14.22
C LEU A 73 -10.78 8.00 15.34
N ALA A 74 -10.04 9.07 15.06
CA ALA A 74 -8.94 9.52 15.90
C ALA A 74 -9.09 10.95 16.46
N PHE A 75 -9.72 11.88 15.74
CA PHE A 75 -9.69 13.29 16.11
C PHE A 75 -10.28 13.54 17.50
N ASN A 76 -9.60 14.38 18.31
CA ASN A 76 -9.98 14.69 19.69
C ASN A 76 -9.97 13.47 20.65
N LYS A 77 -9.40 12.33 20.25
CA LYS A 77 -9.24 11.16 21.12
C LYS A 77 -7.79 11.04 21.58
N THR A 78 -7.61 10.42 22.75
CA THR A 78 -6.30 9.98 23.22
C THR A 78 -5.96 8.68 22.52
N VAL A 79 -4.75 8.60 21.97
CA VAL A 79 -4.22 7.40 21.32
C VAL A 79 -2.94 6.96 21.97
N THR A 80 -2.65 5.67 21.84
CA THR A 80 -1.35 5.09 22.13
C THR A 80 -0.70 4.68 20.82
N VAL A 81 0.55 5.04 20.62
CA VAL A 81 1.36 4.70 19.46
C VAL A 81 2.42 3.72 19.91
N GLU A 82 2.46 2.54 19.29
CA GLU A 82 3.62 1.65 19.36
C GLU A 82 4.63 2.10 18.33
N VAL A 83 5.72 2.72 18.78
CA VAL A 83 6.74 3.29 17.90
C VAL A 83 7.53 2.18 17.22
N ARG A 84 7.70 2.30 15.91
CA ARG A 84 8.44 1.35 15.07
C ARG A 84 9.69 1.96 14.48
N ALA A 85 9.62 3.23 14.07
CA ALA A 85 10.74 3.95 13.49
C ALA A 85 10.53 5.47 13.59
N HIS A 86 11.55 6.20 13.19
CA HIS A 86 11.45 7.62 12.85
C HIS A 86 11.89 7.74 11.38
N ASP A 87 11.10 8.42 10.55
CA ASP A 87 11.43 8.61 9.14
C ASP A 87 12.28 9.87 8.92
N ASP A 88 12.86 9.99 7.72
CA ASP A 88 13.73 11.11 7.35
C ASP A 88 12.99 12.46 7.31
N TYR A 89 11.66 12.45 7.33
CA TYR A 89 10.81 13.64 7.40
C TYR A 89 10.53 14.08 8.84
N GLY A 90 11.11 13.40 9.84
CA GLY A 90 10.92 13.68 11.25
C GLY A 90 9.58 13.23 11.81
N ARG A 91 8.87 12.32 11.13
CA ARG A 91 7.65 11.69 11.66
C ARG A 91 8.02 10.45 12.47
N THR A 92 7.31 10.24 13.57
CA THR A 92 7.31 8.94 14.23
C THR A 92 6.42 8.00 13.42
N VAL A 93 6.95 6.84 13.04
CA VAL A 93 6.19 5.76 12.38
C VAL A 93 5.78 4.75 13.43
N GLY A 94 4.49 4.43 13.51
CA GLY A 94 4.02 3.49 14.53
C GLY A 94 2.59 3.02 14.32
N VAL A 95 2.27 1.91 15.00
CA VAL A 95 0.91 1.37 15.02
C VAL A 95 0.10 2.19 16.03
N VAL A 96 -1.02 2.75 15.61
CA VAL A 96 -1.81 3.69 16.41
C VAL A 96 -3.07 3.02 16.93
N PHE A 97 -3.32 3.13 18.23
CA PHE A 97 -4.47 2.52 18.89
C PHE A 97 -5.39 3.56 19.54
N VAL A 98 -6.69 3.42 19.30
CA VAL A 98 -7.75 4.09 20.07
C VAL A 98 -8.55 3.01 20.79
N ALA A 99 -8.58 3.04 22.14
CA ALA A 99 -9.34 2.07 22.95
C ALA A 99 -9.09 0.60 22.55
N GLY A 100 -7.84 0.25 22.23
CA GLY A 100 -7.43 -1.10 21.81
C GLY A 100 -7.65 -1.45 20.34
N GLN A 101 -8.30 -0.60 19.53
CA GLN A 101 -8.45 -0.78 18.09
C GLN A 101 -7.29 -0.13 17.33
N SER A 102 -6.58 -0.90 16.50
CA SER A 102 -5.57 -0.38 15.57
C SER A 102 -6.23 0.45 14.45
N LEU A 103 -5.78 1.68 14.30
CA LEU A 103 -6.23 2.59 13.24
C LEU A 103 -5.66 2.20 11.87
N ASP A 104 -4.44 1.65 11.84
CA ASP A 104 -3.77 1.12 10.66
C ASP A 104 -4.61 0.01 10.02
N ALA A 105 -4.96 -1.00 10.83
CA ALA A 105 -5.83 -2.10 10.40
C ALA A 105 -7.23 -1.61 10.02
N GLU A 106 -7.77 -0.65 10.76
CA GLU A 106 -9.11 -0.10 10.52
C GLU A 106 -9.20 0.69 9.20
N GLN A 107 -8.17 1.46 8.85
CA GLN A 107 -8.09 2.17 7.56
C GLN A 107 -8.06 1.17 6.39
N VAL A 108 -7.28 0.08 6.50
CA VAL A 108 -7.25 -0.98 5.48
C VAL A 108 -8.61 -1.69 5.39
N ARG A 109 -9.19 -2.09 6.52
CA ARG A 109 -10.49 -2.79 6.59
C ARG A 109 -11.63 -2.00 5.95
N ARG A 110 -11.60 -0.67 6.07
CA ARG A 110 -12.56 0.27 5.47
C ARG A 110 -12.30 0.53 3.98
N GLY A 111 -11.17 0.08 3.44
CA GLY A 111 -10.75 0.39 2.07
C GLY A 111 -10.33 1.86 1.93
N MET A 112 -9.65 2.42 2.93
CA MET A 112 -9.18 3.80 2.93
C MET A 112 -7.66 3.92 2.74
N ALA A 113 -6.93 2.80 2.80
CA ALA A 113 -5.50 2.73 2.55
C ALA A 113 -5.13 1.40 1.90
N TRP A 114 -3.98 1.39 1.24
CA TRP A 114 -3.31 0.20 0.75
C TRP A 114 -2.37 -0.35 1.82
N VAL A 115 -2.11 -1.65 1.76
CA VAL A 115 -1.00 -2.25 2.51
C VAL A 115 0.29 -1.88 1.80
N TYR A 116 1.20 -1.21 2.51
CA TYR A 116 2.46 -0.76 1.95
C TYR A 116 3.47 -1.91 1.94
N ARG A 117 3.40 -2.74 0.90
CA ARG A 117 4.11 -4.04 0.77
C ARG A 117 5.62 -3.98 1.02
N GLN A 118 6.26 -2.84 0.75
CA GLN A 118 7.70 -2.66 1.00
C GLN A 118 8.06 -2.70 2.49
N TYR A 119 7.12 -2.33 3.37
CA TYR A 119 7.35 -2.21 4.81
C TYR A 119 6.42 -3.10 5.65
N ALA A 120 5.35 -3.63 5.06
CA ALA A 120 4.35 -4.40 5.78
C ALA A 120 4.87 -5.79 6.18
N THR A 121 4.95 -6.02 7.49
CA THR A 121 5.34 -7.28 8.13
C THR A 121 4.17 -7.99 8.82
N THR A 122 3.05 -7.28 9.02
CA THR A 122 1.86 -7.76 9.72
C THR A 122 0.94 -8.54 8.75
N PRO A 123 0.81 -9.88 8.87
CA PRO A 123 0.08 -10.68 7.88
C PRO A 123 -1.42 -10.36 7.80
N SER A 124 -2.04 -9.99 8.92
CA SER A 124 -3.48 -9.69 8.97
C SER A 124 -3.88 -8.48 8.11
N LEU A 125 -2.97 -7.53 7.86
CA LEU A 125 -3.25 -6.39 6.99
C LEU A 125 -3.56 -6.83 5.55
N TYR A 126 -2.83 -7.84 5.04
CA TYR A 126 -3.07 -8.39 3.70
C TYR A 126 -4.45 -9.06 3.61
N THR A 127 -4.86 -9.79 4.64
CA THR A 127 -6.20 -10.38 4.72
C THR A 127 -7.28 -9.30 4.72
N LEU A 128 -7.13 -8.26 5.54
CA LEU A 128 -8.07 -7.14 5.60
C LEU A 128 -8.17 -6.40 4.26
N GLU A 129 -7.05 -6.22 3.57
CA GLU A 129 -7.04 -5.61 2.24
C GLU A 129 -7.78 -6.47 1.22
N ALA A 130 -7.53 -7.79 1.22
CA ALA A 130 -8.21 -8.72 0.34
C ALA A 130 -9.72 -8.74 0.57
N GLU A 131 -10.16 -8.71 1.83
CA GLU A 131 -11.58 -8.59 2.19
C GLU A 131 -12.19 -7.27 1.74
N ALA A 132 -11.48 -6.15 1.94
CA ALA A 132 -11.94 -4.84 1.51
C ALA A 132 -12.08 -4.76 -0.03
N LYS A 133 -11.14 -5.36 -0.77
CA LYS A 133 -11.19 -5.53 -2.23
C LYS A 133 -12.38 -6.36 -2.67
N ALA A 134 -12.54 -7.56 -2.10
CA ALA A 134 -13.64 -8.47 -2.45
C ALA A 134 -15.02 -7.84 -2.17
N ALA A 135 -15.13 -7.07 -1.09
CA ALA A 135 -16.36 -6.36 -0.72
C ALA A 135 -16.52 -4.98 -1.40
N ARG A 136 -15.60 -4.59 -2.29
CA ARG A 136 -15.58 -3.28 -2.97
C ARG A 136 -15.74 -2.09 -2.02
N ARG A 137 -15.11 -2.15 -0.84
CA ARG A 137 -15.20 -1.11 0.18
C ARG A 137 -14.30 0.07 -0.16
N GLY A 138 -14.78 1.28 0.10
CA GLY A 138 -13.96 2.48 -0.01
C GLY A 138 -13.37 2.65 -1.40
N LEU A 139 -12.05 2.82 -1.48
CA LEU A 139 -11.31 3.01 -2.72
C LEU A 139 -11.48 1.84 -3.70
N TRP A 140 -11.75 0.62 -3.19
CA TRP A 140 -11.99 -0.58 -4.01
C TRP A 140 -13.36 -0.58 -4.71
N ALA A 141 -14.21 0.42 -4.47
CA ALA A 141 -15.41 0.64 -5.26
C ALA A 141 -15.08 1.10 -6.68
N ASP A 142 -13.93 1.76 -6.87
CA ASP A 142 -13.38 2.08 -8.18
C ASP A 142 -12.99 0.79 -8.91
N SER A 143 -13.22 0.73 -10.22
CA SER A 143 -12.74 -0.36 -11.07
C SER A 143 -11.23 -0.40 -11.22
N ASN A 144 -10.56 0.74 -11.02
CA ASN A 144 -9.13 0.89 -11.23
C ASN A 144 -8.50 1.90 -10.27
N PRO A 145 -8.52 1.64 -8.95
CA PRO A 145 -7.94 2.54 -7.99
C PRO A 145 -6.42 2.57 -8.14
N LEU A 146 -5.88 3.76 -8.36
CA LEU A 146 -4.43 3.99 -8.44
C LEU A 146 -3.84 4.07 -7.03
N PRO A 147 -2.80 3.29 -6.69
CA PRO A 147 -2.17 3.39 -5.38
C PRO A 147 -1.31 4.66 -5.23
N PRO A 148 -1.04 5.12 -4.00
CA PRO A 148 -0.40 6.41 -3.75
C PRO A 148 1.04 6.47 -4.25
N TRP A 149 1.79 5.37 -4.17
CA TRP A 149 3.14 5.31 -4.72
C TRP A 149 3.16 5.46 -6.25
N ASP A 150 2.18 4.92 -6.99
CA ASP A 150 2.10 5.14 -8.44
C ASP A 150 1.65 6.59 -8.75
N TRP A 151 0.69 7.14 -7.98
CA TRP A 151 0.27 8.55 -8.07
C TRP A 151 1.44 9.53 -7.88
N ARG A 152 2.31 9.28 -6.89
CA ARG A 152 3.51 10.09 -6.62
C ARG A 152 4.51 10.11 -7.79
N HIS A 153 4.49 9.11 -8.67
CA HIS A 153 5.31 9.07 -9.88
C HIS A 153 4.60 9.64 -11.12
N GLY A 154 3.39 10.20 -10.96
CA GLY A 154 2.59 10.75 -12.04
C GLY A 154 1.98 9.68 -12.96
N GLU A 155 1.86 8.43 -12.50
CA GLU A 155 1.20 7.40 -13.28
C GLU A 155 -0.31 7.69 -13.39
N ALA A 156 -0.88 7.44 -14.57
CA ALA A 156 -2.32 7.42 -14.74
C ALA A 156 -2.89 6.05 -14.34
N PRO A 157 -4.16 5.96 -13.90
CA PRO A 157 -4.83 4.68 -13.69
C PRO A 157 -4.71 3.82 -14.96
N LYS A 158 -3.95 2.72 -14.90
CA LYS A 158 -3.77 1.81 -16.04
C LYS A 158 -5.12 1.21 -16.41
N PRO A 159 -5.70 1.44 -17.61
CA PRO A 159 -7.04 0.98 -17.93
C PRO A 159 -7.20 -0.47 -17.46
N ALA A 160 -8.21 -0.72 -16.61
CA ALA A 160 -8.48 -2.06 -16.10
C ALA A 160 -8.55 -2.96 -17.32
N ILE A 161 -7.56 -3.85 -17.47
CA ILE A 161 -7.53 -4.80 -18.58
C ILE A 161 -8.86 -5.53 -18.46
N SER A 162 -9.78 -5.22 -19.36
CA SER A 162 -11.10 -5.76 -19.29
C SER A 162 -10.94 -7.27 -19.34
N ALA A 163 -11.43 -7.94 -18.31
CA ALA A 163 -11.69 -9.39 -18.36
C ALA A 163 -12.72 -9.73 -19.46
N ALA A 164 -13.27 -8.72 -20.16
CA ALA A 164 -13.69 -8.81 -21.54
C ALA A 164 -12.49 -8.55 -22.47
N ARG A 165 -11.59 -9.54 -22.65
CA ARG A 165 -11.08 -9.74 -24.02
C ARG A 165 -12.30 -10.25 -24.76
N ASN A 166 -12.84 -9.38 -25.62
CA ASN A 166 -13.95 -9.71 -26.49
C ASN A 166 -13.60 -11.04 -27.18
N ASP A 167 -14.54 -12.00 -27.22
CA ASP A 167 -14.39 -13.33 -27.83
C ASP A 167 -14.01 -13.27 -29.34
N SER A 168 -13.78 -12.07 -29.88
CA SER A 168 -13.23 -11.77 -31.20
C SER A 168 -11.70 -11.96 -31.30
N CYS A 169 -10.97 -11.92 -30.18
CA CYS A 169 -9.52 -12.07 -30.19
C CYS A 169 -9.14 -13.56 -30.13
N GLY A 170 -8.89 -14.17 -31.29
CA GLY A 170 -8.40 -15.56 -31.37
C GLY A 170 -6.97 -15.75 -30.84
N SER A 171 -6.40 -16.95 -31.01
CA SER A 171 -5.09 -17.36 -30.48
C SER A 171 -3.87 -16.93 -31.31
N LYS A 172 -4.02 -15.94 -32.19
CA LYS A 172 -2.94 -15.48 -33.08
C LYS A 172 -2.01 -14.54 -32.33
N HIS A 173 -0.71 -14.85 -32.34
CA HIS A 173 0.31 -14.09 -31.61
C HIS A 173 1.54 -13.74 -32.45
N ARG A 174 1.62 -14.20 -33.70
CA ARG A 174 2.76 -14.00 -34.60
C ARG A 174 2.33 -13.41 -35.92
N CYS A 175 3.21 -12.64 -36.55
CA CYS A 175 2.93 -12.01 -37.83
C CYS A 175 2.59 -12.98 -38.96
N GLY A 176 3.16 -14.19 -38.95
CA GLY A 176 2.82 -15.23 -39.94
C GLY A 176 1.39 -15.77 -39.85
N GLU A 177 0.66 -15.46 -38.78
CA GLU A 177 -0.74 -15.88 -38.59
C GLU A 177 -1.74 -14.82 -39.09
N MET A 178 -1.28 -13.61 -39.42
CA MET A 178 -2.11 -12.49 -39.87
C MET A 178 -2.32 -12.57 -41.39
N ALA A 179 -3.56 -12.47 -41.82
CA ALA A 179 -3.96 -12.46 -43.23
C ALA A 179 -3.81 -11.08 -43.88
N SER A 180 -3.71 -10.01 -43.08
CA SER A 180 -3.55 -8.64 -43.59
C SER A 180 -2.99 -7.68 -42.54
N CYS A 181 -2.49 -6.52 -43.00
CA CYS A 181 -2.08 -5.43 -42.11
C CYS A 181 -3.23 -4.90 -41.24
N ALA A 182 -4.46 -4.84 -41.77
CA ALA A 182 -5.63 -4.40 -41.00
C ALA A 182 -5.94 -5.35 -39.84
N GLU A 183 -5.80 -6.67 -40.06
CA GLU A 183 -5.93 -7.67 -39.00
C GLU A 183 -4.79 -7.54 -37.96
N ALA A 184 -3.55 -7.34 -38.42
CA ALA A 184 -2.40 -7.16 -37.53
C ALA A 184 -2.59 -5.93 -36.61
N ARG A 185 -3.10 -4.80 -37.14
CA ARG A 185 -3.46 -3.61 -36.36
C ARG A 185 -4.56 -3.89 -35.34
N PHE A 186 -5.63 -4.58 -35.73
CA PHE A 186 -6.68 -4.98 -34.78
C PHE A 186 -6.12 -5.80 -33.61
N TYR A 187 -5.23 -6.76 -33.90
CA TYR A 187 -4.63 -7.59 -32.85
C TYR A 187 -3.63 -6.83 -31.96
N LEU A 188 -2.88 -5.86 -32.50
CA LEU A 188 -1.99 -4.99 -31.72
C LEU A 188 -2.80 -4.05 -30.81
N ASP A 189 -3.74 -3.32 -31.39
CA ASP A 189 -4.44 -2.20 -30.73
C ASP A 189 -5.59 -2.69 -29.84
N THR A 190 -6.36 -3.66 -30.32
CA THR A 190 -7.60 -4.13 -29.65
C THR A 190 -7.34 -5.38 -28.81
N CYS A 191 -6.54 -6.33 -29.30
CA CYS A 191 -6.24 -7.58 -28.58
C CYS A 191 -4.97 -7.51 -27.71
N GLY A 192 -4.21 -6.41 -27.79
CA GLY A 192 -3.02 -6.17 -26.97
C GLY A 192 -1.86 -7.14 -27.25
N VAL A 193 -1.77 -7.70 -28.46
CA VAL A 193 -0.73 -8.64 -28.86
C VAL A 193 0.54 -7.89 -29.24
N LYS A 194 1.32 -7.51 -28.23
CA LYS A 194 2.55 -6.73 -28.39
C LYS A 194 3.65 -7.43 -29.20
N SER A 195 3.58 -8.75 -29.39
CA SER A 195 4.55 -9.51 -30.19
C SER A 195 4.48 -9.24 -31.69
N LEU A 196 3.48 -8.49 -32.16
CA LEU A 196 3.36 -8.09 -33.56
C LEU A 196 4.19 -6.85 -33.89
N ASP A 197 4.53 -6.03 -32.90
CA ASP A 197 5.30 -4.80 -33.02
C ASP A 197 6.66 -5.01 -32.31
N GLY A 198 7.63 -5.53 -33.08
CA GLY A 198 8.89 -6.05 -32.55
C GLY A 198 9.87 -4.95 -32.13
N ASP A 199 9.90 -3.85 -32.87
CA ASP A 199 10.74 -2.67 -32.66
C ASP A 199 10.03 -1.55 -31.88
N LYS A 200 8.72 -1.70 -31.62
CA LYS A 200 7.90 -0.86 -30.75
C LYS A 200 7.65 0.53 -31.31
N ASP A 201 7.56 0.63 -32.63
CA ASP A 201 7.28 1.87 -33.34
C ASP A 201 5.76 2.11 -33.55
N GLY A 202 4.93 1.14 -33.15
CA GLY A 202 3.49 1.16 -33.31
C GLY A 202 2.99 0.56 -34.63
N MET A 203 3.88 0.08 -35.50
CA MET A 203 3.55 -0.62 -36.73
C MET A 203 3.65 -2.15 -36.53
N PRO A 204 2.52 -2.88 -36.53
CA PRO A 204 2.58 -4.33 -36.42
C PRO A 204 3.04 -4.94 -37.74
N CYS A 205 3.85 -6.00 -37.66
CA CYS A 205 4.20 -6.87 -38.78
C CYS A 205 4.63 -6.09 -40.01
N GLU A 206 5.76 -5.38 -39.92
CA GLU A 206 6.31 -4.52 -40.98
C GLU A 206 6.34 -5.21 -42.35
N SER A 207 6.65 -6.51 -42.43
CA SER A 207 6.62 -7.27 -43.68
C SER A 207 5.24 -7.36 -44.35
N LEU A 208 4.16 -7.16 -43.61
CA LEU A 208 2.77 -7.09 -44.07
C LEU A 208 2.26 -5.64 -44.19
N CYS A 209 2.83 -4.70 -43.43
CA CYS A 209 2.32 -3.33 -43.29
C CYS A 209 3.16 -2.23 -43.96
N ALA A 210 4.43 -2.48 -44.28
CA ALA A 210 5.37 -1.48 -44.80
C ALA A 210 5.12 -1.01 -46.26
N GLY A 211 4.02 -1.47 -46.89
CA GLY A 211 3.66 -1.16 -48.27
C GLY A 211 2.23 -0.64 -48.46
N GLN A 212 1.57 -0.18 -47.39
CA GLN A 212 0.21 0.39 -47.42
C GLN A 212 0.23 1.90 -47.18
#